data_AF-A0AAJ6BFT7-F1
#
_entry.id   AF-A0AAJ6BFT7-F1
#
_cell.length_a   1.000
_cell.length_b   1.000
_cell.length_c   1.000
_cell.angle_alpha   90.00
_cell.angle_beta   90.00
_cell.angle_gamma   90.00
#
_symmetry.space_group_name_H-M   'P 1'
#
loop_
_entity.id
_entity.type
_entity.pdbx_description
1 polymer ?
#
loop_
_entity_poly.entity_id
_entity_poly.type
_entity_poly.pdbx_seq_one_letter_code
_entity_poly.pdbx_strand_id
1 'polypeptide(L)'
;MKKTARKYLDAIRMRSNPEIVPIDAVESALIDSIYKERRKELSFEGIRMYDLQRWNKGVHRKDAKLSSATDLNYPSDKSIAPIPLQDVRYAGLLQNKGY
;
A
#
# COMPACT_ATOMS: atom_id res chain seq x y z
N MET A 1 -16.15 -6.02 -17.37
CA MET A 1 -15.25 -5.69 -16.24
C MET A 1 -14.63 -4.28 -16.30
N LYS A 2 -13.88 -3.89 -17.35
CA LYS A 2 -13.17 -2.59 -17.41
C LYS A 2 -14.06 -1.34 -17.25
N LYS A 3 -15.29 -1.31 -17.81
CA LYS A 3 -16.23 -0.19 -17.66
C LYS A 3 -16.75 -0.02 -16.22
N THR A 4 -16.95 -1.13 -15.52
CA THR A 4 -17.47 -1.16 -14.15
C THR A 4 -16.45 -0.62 -13.15
N ALA A 5 -15.17 -0.97 -13.32
CA ALA A 5 -14.10 -0.48 -12.44
C ALA A 5 -13.95 1.05 -12.49
N ARG A 6 -13.96 1.64 -13.70
CA ARG A 6 -13.93 3.10 -13.87
C ARG A 6 -15.12 3.79 -13.20
N LYS A 7 -16.33 3.25 -13.39
CA LYS A 7 -17.54 3.77 -12.73
C LYS A 7 -17.38 3.86 -11.20
N TYR A 8 -16.87 2.80 -10.55
CA TYR A 8 -16.68 2.82 -9.10
C TYR A 8 -15.53 3.73 -8.66
N LEU A 9 -14.44 3.78 -9.41
CA LEU A 9 -13.35 4.70 -9.14
C LEU A 9 -13.81 6.16 -9.23
N ASP A 10 -14.57 6.50 -10.28
CA ASP A 10 -15.09 7.85 -10.46
C ASP A 10 -16.15 8.20 -9.41
N ALA A 11 -16.95 7.25 -8.94
CA ALA A 11 -17.88 7.51 -7.83
C ALA A 11 -17.15 8.00 -6.56
N ILE A 12 -15.99 7.42 -6.23
CA ILE A 12 -15.17 7.89 -5.10
C ILE A 12 -14.51 9.24 -5.41
N ARG A 13 -13.94 9.39 -6.60
CA ARG A 13 -13.28 10.65 -7.01
C ARG A 13 -14.25 11.83 -7.02
N MET A 14 -15.46 11.65 -7.56
CA MET A 14 -16.50 12.68 -7.64
C MET A 14 -17.11 13.01 -6.28
N ARG A 15 -17.17 12.04 -5.36
CA ARG A 15 -17.57 12.33 -3.96
C ARG A 15 -16.59 13.30 -3.30
N SER A 16 -15.30 13.21 -3.62
CA SER A 16 -14.26 14.10 -3.09
C SER A 16 -14.10 15.41 -3.88
N ASN A 17 -14.32 15.39 -5.20
CA ASN A 17 -14.34 16.57 -6.06
C ASN A 17 -15.39 16.41 -7.17
N PRO A 18 -16.59 17.01 -7.04
CA PRO A 18 -17.68 16.85 -8.01
C PRO A 18 -17.36 17.34 -9.43
N GLU A 19 -16.40 18.25 -9.60
CA GLU A 19 -16.02 18.82 -10.90
C GLU A 19 -14.94 17.99 -11.61
N ILE A 20 -14.48 16.89 -11.00
CA ILE A 20 -13.40 16.09 -11.57
C ILE A 20 -13.86 15.36 -12.83
N VAL A 21 -13.03 15.42 -13.89
CA VAL A 21 -13.31 14.71 -15.13
C VAL A 21 -13.23 13.19 -14.91
N PRO A 22 -14.23 12.42 -15.38
CA PRO A 22 -14.22 10.95 -15.32
C PRO A 22 -12.96 10.36 -15.94
N ILE A 23 -12.45 9.28 -15.35
CA ILE A 23 -11.20 8.68 -15.81
C ILE A 23 -11.39 7.90 -17.12
N ASP A 24 -10.47 8.07 -18.06
CA ASP A 24 -10.44 7.32 -19.32
C ASP A 24 -9.34 6.24 -19.34
N ALA A 25 -8.45 6.22 -18.34
CA ALA A 25 -7.35 5.27 -18.19
C ALA A 25 -7.76 3.81 -18.40
N VAL A 26 -6.85 3.04 -19.02
CA VAL A 26 -7.04 1.63 -19.37
C VAL A 26 -5.93 0.77 -18.80
N GLU A 27 -6.22 -0.51 -18.62
CA GLU A 27 -5.23 -1.55 -18.28
C GLU A 27 -4.38 -1.21 -17.06
N SER A 28 -3.06 -1.22 -17.17
CA SER A 28 -2.14 -0.89 -16.07
C SER A 28 -2.38 0.52 -15.53
N ALA A 29 -2.67 1.50 -16.38
CA ALA A 29 -2.95 2.87 -15.96
C ALA A 29 -4.23 2.96 -15.12
N LEU A 30 -5.24 2.12 -15.40
CA LEU A 30 -6.44 2.03 -14.57
C LEU A 30 -6.12 1.42 -13.20
N ILE A 31 -5.30 0.39 -13.15
CA ILE A 31 -4.85 -0.23 -11.89
C ILE A 31 -4.05 0.76 -11.04
N ASP A 32 -3.10 1.48 -11.64
CA ASP A 32 -2.32 2.49 -10.92
C ASP A 32 -3.20 3.63 -10.40
N SER A 33 -4.24 4.00 -11.15
CA SER A 33 -5.24 4.98 -10.71
C SER A 33 -6.03 4.49 -9.50
N ILE A 34 -6.41 3.20 -9.47
CA ILE A 34 -7.05 2.58 -8.30
C ILE A 34 -6.09 2.57 -7.10
N TYR A 35 -4.81 2.21 -7.30
CA TYR A 35 -3.81 2.21 -6.22
C TYR A 35 -3.59 3.61 -5.66
N LYS A 36 -3.59 4.62 -6.52
CA LYS A 36 -3.48 6.02 -6.13
C LYS A 36 -4.70 6.47 -5.35
N GLU A 37 -5.90 6.13 -5.79
CA GLU A 37 -7.13 6.55 -5.10
C GLU A 37 -7.28 5.87 -3.74
N ARG A 38 -6.97 4.57 -3.63
CA ARG A 38 -6.91 3.87 -2.34
C ARG A 38 -5.95 4.54 -1.35
N ARG A 39 -4.79 5.00 -1.83
CA ARG A 39 -3.83 5.73 -1.00
C ARG A 39 -4.41 7.04 -0.47
N LYS A 40 -5.15 7.79 -1.30
CA LYS A 40 -5.75 9.07 -0.89
C LYS A 40 -6.89 8.84 0.08
N GLU A 41 -7.84 8.01 -0.33
CA GLU A 41 -9.11 7.77 0.35
C GLU A 41 -8.91 7.22 1.75
N LEU A 42 -8.03 6.22 1.86
CA LEU A 42 -7.81 5.47 3.10
C LEU A 42 -6.52 5.90 3.80
N SER A 43 -6.14 7.17 3.63
CA SER A 43 -4.96 7.74 4.28
C SER A 43 -5.12 7.64 5.79
N PHE A 44 -4.09 7.12 6.47
CA PHE A 44 -4.07 6.98 7.93
C PHE A 44 -5.09 6.00 8.53
N GLU A 45 -5.68 5.11 7.72
CA GLU A 45 -6.58 4.05 8.19
C GLU A 45 -5.88 2.68 8.38
N GLY A 46 -4.54 2.67 8.44
CA GLY A 46 -3.77 1.44 8.70
C GLY A 46 -3.62 0.46 7.52
N ILE A 47 -4.22 0.74 6.36
CA ILE A 47 -4.25 -0.22 5.23
C ILE A 47 -3.05 -0.15 4.28
N ARG A 48 -2.26 0.93 4.32
CA ARG A 48 -1.26 1.22 3.27
C ARG A 48 -0.16 0.16 3.16
N MET A 49 0.31 -0.39 4.29
CA MET A 49 1.37 -1.39 4.29
C MET A 49 0.88 -2.71 3.67
N TYR A 50 -0.33 -3.14 4.04
CA TYR A 50 -0.96 -4.35 3.49
C TYR A 50 -1.22 -4.23 1.99
N ASP A 51 -1.67 -3.06 1.52
CA ASP A 51 -1.84 -2.77 0.11
C ASP A 51 -0.52 -2.92 -0.67
N LEU A 52 0.58 -2.34 -0.17
CA LEU A 52 1.87 -2.46 -0.82
C LEU A 52 2.39 -3.89 -0.88
N GLN A 53 2.30 -4.64 0.23
CA GLN A 53 2.76 -6.03 0.29
C GLN A 53 1.99 -6.95 -0.66
N ARG A 54 0.65 -6.90 -0.66
CA ARG A 54 -0.17 -7.77 -1.53
C ARG A 54 -0.02 -7.42 -3.02
N TRP A 55 0.46 -6.22 -3.34
CA TRP A 55 0.78 -5.80 -4.70
C TRP A 55 2.25 -6.02 -5.07
N ASN A 56 3.04 -6.65 -4.19
CA ASN A 56 4.48 -6.86 -4.37
C ASN A 56 5.23 -5.54 -4.63
N LYS A 57 4.89 -4.47 -3.90
CA LYS A 57 5.49 -3.14 -4.03
C LYS A 57 6.23 -2.74 -2.75
N GLY A 58 7.34 -2.03 -2.93
CA GLY A 58 8.10 -1.41 -1.83
C GLY A 58 7.47 -0.10 -1.33
N VAL A 59 8.01 0.40 -0.23
CA VAL A 59 7.75 1.75 0.27
C VAL A 59 8.82 2.69 -0.29
N HIS A 60 8.38 3.79 -0.90
CA HIS A 60 9.25 4.85 -1.39
C HIS A 60 8.80 6.18 -0.81
N ARG A 61 9.66 6.81 -0.01
CA ARG A 61 9.41 8.08 0.67
C ARG A 61 10.23 9.19 0.01
N LYS A 62 9.59 10.32 -0.26
CA LYS A 62 10.27 11.52 -0.79
C LYS A 62 10.59 12.54 0.31
N ASP A 63 10.03 12.33 1.50
CA ASP A 63 10.09 13.20 2.67
C ASP A 63 11.06 12.70 3.76
N ALA A 64 11.79 11.62 3.49
CA ALA A 64 12.71 11.04 4.46
C ALA A 64 13.91 11.97 4.72
N LYS A 65 14.18 12.28 5.99
CA LYS A 65 15.35 13.08 6.40
C LYS A 65 16.67 12.30 6.31
N LEU A 66 16.61 10.98 6.47
CA LEU A 66 17.75 10.07 6.36
C LEU A 66 17.58 9.23 5.10
N SER A 67 18.65 9.10 4.31
CA SER A 67 18.65 8.30 3.08
C SER A 67 18.32 6.83 3.33
N SER A 68 18.71 6.30 4.49
CA SER A 68 18.38 4.93 4.93
C SER A 68 16.89 4.70 5.23
N ALA A 69 16.11 5.76 5.36
CA ALA A 69 14.67 5.70 5.61
C ALA A 69 13.82 6.04 4.36
N THR A 70 14.46 6.21 3.21
CA THR A 70 13.80 6.54 1.93
C THR A 70 13.05 5.34 1.37
N ASP A 71 13.71 4.17 1.36
CA ASP A 71 13.23 3.00 0.64
C ASP A 71 13.15 1.76 1.54
N LEU A 72 12.03 1.04 1.41
CA LEU A 72 11.87 -0.33 1.89
C LEU A 72 11.49 -1.20 0.70
N ASN A 73 12.47 -1.88 0.12
CA ASN A 73 12.29 -2.70 -1.08
C ASN A 73 11.35 -3.89 -0.83
N TYR A 74 10.72 -4.38 -1.89
CA TYR A 74 9.98 -5.65 -1.86
C TYR A 74 10.76 -6.73 -2.65
N PRO A 75 10.93 -7.96 -2.10
CA PRO A 75 10.59 -8.35 -0.73
C PRO A 75 11.58 -7.75 0.29
N SER A 76 11.15 -7.63 1.55
CA SER A 76 12.03 -7.24 2.65
C SER A 76 11.61 -7.94 3.94
N ASP A 77 12.61 -8.46 4.66
CA ASP A 77 12.49 -9.04 5.99
C ASP A 77 11.92 -8.03 7.00
N LYS A 78 12.11 -6.72 6.77
CA LYS A 78 11.60 -5.64 7.62
C LYS A 78 10.20 -5.13 7.23
N SER A 79 9.55 -5.80 6.27
CA SER A 79 8.16 -5.47 5.91
C SER A 79 7.14 -6.11 6.86
N ILE A 80 7.54 -7.12 7.63
CA ILE A 80 6.72 -7.78 8.65
C ILE A 80 7.35 -7.48 10.02
N ALA A 81 6.51 -7.28 11.04
CA ALA A 81 6.97 -7.07 12.40
C ALA A 81 7.64 -8.35 12.97
N PRO A 82 8.60 -8.23 13.89
CA PRO A 82 9.14 -9.40 14.59
C PRO A 82 8.05 -10.07 15.43
N ILE A 83 8.16 -11.38 15.59
CA ILE A 83 7.41 -12.12 16.59
C ILE A 83 7.87 -11.62 17.98
N PRO A 84 6.95 -11.37 18.93
CA PRO A 84 7.30 -10.95 20.27
C PRO A 84 8.37 -11.86 20.90
N LEU A 85 9.38 -11.26 21.52
CA LEU A 85 10.53 -11.99 22.05
C LEU A 85 10.15 -13.02 23.13
N GLN A 86 9.07 -12.77 23.87
CA GLN A 86 8.54 -13.70 24.86
C GLN A 86 8.06 -15.00 24.20
N ASP A 87 7.38 -14.91 23.06
CA ASP A 87 6.89 -16.09 22.33
C ASP A 87 8.04 -16.88 21.72
N VAL A 88 9.08 -16.20 21.24
CA VAL A 88 10.30 -16.86 20.76
C VAL A 88 11.03 -17.57 21.89
N ARG A 89 11.23 -16.90 23.04
CA ARG A 89 12.04 -17.44 24.15
C ARG A 89 11.34 -18.50 24.97
N TYR A 90 10.04 -18.34 25.22
CA TYR A 90 9.31 -19.18 26.17
C TYR A 90 8.32 -20.13 25.49
N ALA A 91 7.73 -19.75 24.35
CA ALA A 91 6.85 -20.64 23.59
C ALA A 91 7.59 -21.39 22.46
N GLY A 92 8.87 -21.07 22.22
CA GLY A 92 9.70 -21.77 21.23
C GLY A 92 9.34 -21.47 19.77
N LEU A 93 8.65 -20.36 19.50
CA LEU A 93 8.34 -19.96 18.12
C LEU A 93 9.61 -19.56 17.35
N LEU A 94 9.71 -19.98 16.09
CA LEU A 94 10.80 -19.55 15.21
C LEU A 94 10.58 -18.10 14.77
N GLN A 95 11.60 -17.25 14.94
CA GLN A 95 11.57 -15.85 14.55
C GLN A 95 11.54 -15.68 13.01
N ASN A 96 10.94 -14.58 12.56
CA ASN A 96 11.00 -14.13 11.17
C ASN A 96 12.46 -13.90 10.75
N LYS A 97 12.79 -14.26 9.49
CA LYS A 97 14.12 -14.01 8.93
C LYS A 97 14.53 -12.56 9.11
N GLY A 98 15.78 -12.33 9.51
CA GLY A 98 16.35 -10.99 9.68
C GLY A 98 16.06 -10.31 11.03
N TYR A 99 15.48 -11.01 12.01
CA TYR A 99 15.29 -10.52 13.40
C TYR A 99 15.92 -11.47 14.43
#